data_AF-A0A8J2PTY4-F1
#
_entry.id   AF-A0A8J2PTY4-F1
#
_cell.length_a   1.000
_cell.length_b   1.000
_cell.length_c   1.000
_cell.angle_alpha   90.00
_cell.angle_beta   90.00
_cell.angle_gamma   90.00
#
_symmetry.space_group_name_H-M   'P 1'
#
loop_
_entity.id
_entity.type
_entity.pdbx_description
1 polymer ?
#
loop_
_entity_poly.entity_id
_entity_poly.type
_entity_poly.pdbx_seq_one_letter_code
_entity_poly.pdbx_strand_id
1 'polypeptide(L)'
;MPSFLPIKPLSGEFQTIMDNATDGAVLVSFGSTINLAKLPPKIKLSFFAMMRQFPNILFIWRWDGPLPEKKPMNLITSKWLPQNQILGHPNLRAFISHAGLNSVSEATYHGVPIIVIPIFADQDFNGYRIKATEIGISLEIRKINSEVLTTSLSQILYNQKYSNNMKAMSAIFRDRPMNPIETAVYWSEFVLRHNDTKNLRPLQNLYFFQRRFMDWVLIAILILSVGFSVLLSSVSTRLVWKVSIIKSVNKYVTASACAKRESSYS
;
A
#
# COMPACT_ATOMS: atom_id res chain seq x y z
N MET A 1 -20.69 -3.29 10.41
CA MET A 1 -20.49 -1.83 10.49
C MET A 1 -19.40 -1.55 11.51
N PRO A 2 -18.38 -0.73 11.23
CA PRO A 2 -17.44 -0.30 12.26
C PRO A 2 -18.18 0.65 13.21
N SER A 3 -18.19 0.33 14.50
CA SER A 3 -18.88 1.12 15.53
C SER A 3 -18.00 2.29 15.97
N PHE A 4 -18.35 3.51 15.56
CA PHE A 4 -17.65 4.76 15.89
C PHE A 4 -18.26 5.52 17.09
N LEU A 5 -19.04 4.84 17.94
CA LEU A 5 -19.39 5.34 19.27
C LEU A 5 -18.12 5.38 20.16
N PRO A 6 -18.07 6.18 21.26
CA PRO A 6 -17.01 6.07 22.25
C PRO A 6 -16.81 4.58 22.57
N ILE A 7 -15.58 4.11 22.39
CA ILE A 7 -15.29 2.68 22.35
C ILE A 7 -15.76 2.10 23.68
N LYS A 8 -16.82 1.28 23.62
CA LYS A 8 -17.31 0.58 24.80
C LYS A 8 -16.12 -0.20 25.36
N PRO A 9 -15.77 -0.01 26.65
CA PRO A 9 -14.64 -0.72 27.23
C PRO A 9 -14.82 -2.23 27.05
N LEU A 10 -13.70 -2.93 26.94
CA LEU A 10 -13.71 -4.39 26.93
C LEU A 10 -14.40 -4.88 28.20
N SER A 11 -15.31 -5.84 28.07
CA SER A 11 -16.14 -6.32 29.18
C SER A 11 -16.25 -7.84 29.18
N GLY A 12 -16.47 -8.42 30.36
CA GLY A 12 -16.68 -9.86 30.53
C GLY A 12 -15.37 -10.65 30.45
N GLU A 13 -15.44 -11.88 29.93
CA GLU A 13 -14.32 -12.83 29.92
C GLU A 13 -13.03 -12.27 29.31
N PHE A 14 -13.14 -11.58 28.16
CA PHE A 14 -11.96 -11.02 27.49
C PHE A 14 -11.30 -9.88 28.27
N GLN A 15 -12.05 -9.16 29.10
CA GLN A 15 -11.47 -8.15 29.97
C GLN A 15 -10.54 -8.81 31.00
N THR A 16 -11.05 -9.80 31.73
CA THR A 16 -10.26 -10.55 32.71
C THR A 16 -9.04 -11.23 32.09
N ILE A 17 -9.20 -11.81 30.90
CA ILE A 17 -8.10 -12.41 30.13
C ILE A 17 -7.01 -11.38 29.82
N MET A 18 -7.41 -10.21 29.33
CA MET A 18 -6.48 -9.16 28.92
C MET A 18 -5.83 -8.45 30.12
N ASP A 19 -6.56 -8.26 31.21
CA ASP A 19 -6.06 -7.69 32.46
C ASP A 19 -4.96 -8.59 33.07
N ASN A 20 -5.14 -9.91 32.99
CA ASN A 20 -4.15 -10.89 33.47
C ASN A 20 -2.90 -11.01 32.57
N ALA A 21 -2.92 -10.45 31.35
CA ALA A 21 -1.81 -10.53 30.41
C ALA A 21 -0.75 -9.43 30.65
N THR A 22 -0.15 -9.42 31.84
CA THR A 22 0.76 -8.34 32.30
C THR A 22 2.03 -8.20 31.48
N ASP A 23 2.58 -9.30 30.94
CA ASP A 23 3.74 -9.31 30.04
C ASP A 23 3.40 -8.85 28.61
N GLY A 24 2.11 -8.77 28.32
CA GLY A 24 1.54 -8.32 27.07
C GLY A 24 0.78 -9.41 26.32
N ALA A 25 -0.07 -8.96 25.40
CA ALA A 25 -0.88 -9.80 24.54
C ALA A 25 -0.64 -9.50 23.05
N VAL A 26 -0.88 -10.50 22.21
CA VAL A 26 -0.82 -10.43 20.76
C VAL A 26 -2.13 -10.96 20.18
N LEU A 27 -2.79 -10.13 19.38
CA LEU A 27 -4.01 -10.51 18.68
C LEU A 27 -3.66 -11.11 17.31
N VAL A 28 -4.33 -12.19 16.91
CA VAL A 28 -4.20 -12.82 15.60
C VAL A 28 -5.59 -12.91 14.96
N SER A 29 -5.83 -12.13 13.90
CA SER A 29 -7.13 -12.10 13.20
C SER A 29 -6.98 -11.73 11.72
N PHE A 30 -7.44 -12.63 10.86
CA PHE A 30 -7.44 -12.47 9.40
C PHE A 30 -8.84 -12.14 8.86
N GLY A 31 -9.70 -11.57 9.71
CA GLY A 31 -11.07 -11.22 9.37
C GLY A 31 -11.98 -12.45 9.23
N SER A 32 -13.16 -12.23 8.65
CA SER A 32 -14.16 -13.28 8.37
C SER A 32 -13.96 -13.96 7.03
N THR A 33 -13.21 -13.32 6.12
CA THR A 33 -13.06 -13.79 4.74
C THR A 33 -12.08 -14.95 4.63
N ILE A 34 -11.14 -15.06 5.57
CA ILE A 34 -10.13 -16.11 5.62
C ILE A 34 -10.41 -17.00 6.82
N ASN A 35 -10.78 -18.26 6.56
CA ASN A 35 -10.87 -19.26 7.62
C ASN A 35 -9.48 -19.86 7.89
N LEU A 36 -8.85 -19.40 8.97
CA LEU A 36 -7.51 -19.83 9.37
C LEU A 36 -7.43 -21.30 9.80
N ALA A 37 -8.54 -21.91 10.21
CA ALA A 37 -8.57 -23.34 10.51
C ALA A 37 -8.30 -24.20 9.26
N LYS A 38 -8.67 -23.68 8.08
CA LYS A 38 -8.45 -24.31 6.77
C LYS A 38 -7.05 -24.06 6.19
N LEU A 39 -6.18 -23.30 6.86
CA LEU A 39 -4.80 -23.15 6.41
C LEU A 39 -4.07 -24.50 6.39
N PRO A 40 -3.08 -24.67 5.50
CA PRO A 40 -2.21 -25.84 5.50
C PRO A 40 -1.61 -26.10 6.89
N PRO A 41 -1.52 -27.36 7.36
CA PRO A 41 -0.95 -27.70 8.66
C PRO A 41 0.44 -27.09 8.91
N LYS A 42 1.28 -27.01 7.87
CA LYS A 42 2.61 -26.40 7.92
C LYS A 42 2.59 -24.95 8.44
N ILE A 43 1.63 -24.13 7.97
CA ILE A 43 1.53 -22.72 8.38
C ILE A 43 1.04 -22.65 9.84
N LYS A 44 0.02 -23.44 10.19
CA LYS A 44 -0.51 -23.51 11.56
C LYS A 44 0.56 -23.90 12.58
N LEU A 45 1.34 -24.94 12.28
CA LEU A 45 2.43 -25.41 13.13
C LEU A 45 3.55 -24.37 13.25
N SER A 46 3.80 -23.57 12.20
CA SER A 46 4.77 -22.47 12.26
C SER A 46 4.35 -21.39 13.26
N PHE A 47 3.06 -21.03 13.29
CA PHE A 47 2.53 -20.12 14.32
C PHE A 47 2.63 -20.73 15.72
N PHE A 48 2.28 -22.00 15.91
CA PHE A 48 2.38 -22.63 17.23
C PHE A 48 3.84 -22.75 17.71
N ALA A 49 4.78 -23.03 16.81
CA ALA A 49 6.19 -23.01 17.12
C ALA A 49 6.66 -21.61 17.53
N MET A 50 6.24 -20.57 16.83
CA MET A 50 6.51 -19.18 17.21
C MET A 50 5.92 -18.84 18.60
N MET A 51 4.65 -19.16 18.85
CA MET A 51 3.98 -18.84 20.12
C MET A 51 4.67 -19.49 21.33
N ARG A 52 5.20 -20.71 21.17
CA ARG A 52 5.96 -21.40 22.23
C ARG A 52 7.28 -20.70 22.57
N GLN A 53 7.86 -19.91 21.67
CA GLN A 53 9.06 -19.13 21.98
C GLN A 53 8.78 -17.90 22.84
N PHE A 54 7.50 -17.53 23.02
CA PHE A 54 7.08 -16.40 23.86
C PHE A 54 6.12 -16.87 24.96
N PRO A 55 6.58 -17.72 25.91
CA PRO A 55 5.70 -18.37 26.89
C PRO A 55 4.93 -17.39 27.77
N ASN A 56 5.47 -16.19 28.02
CA ASN A 56 4.85 -15.17 28.86
C ASN A 56 3.86 -14.27 28.09
N ILE A 57 3.91 -14.28 26.75
CA ILE A 57 3.00 -13.47 25.93
C ILE A 57 1.70 -14.24 25.71
N LEU A 58 0.58 -13.59 26.01
CA LEU A 58 -0.73 -14.14 25.70
C LEU A 58 -1.04 -13.97 24.21
N PHE A 59 -1.44 -15.04 23.53
CA PHE A 59 -1.94 -14.98 22.17
C PHE A 59 -3.46 -15.14 22.14
N ILE A 60 -4.16 -14.23 21.49
CA ILE A 60 -5.60 -14.35 21.24
C ILE A 60 -5.80 -14.52 19.75
N TRP A 61 -6.34 -15.67 19.33
CA TRP A 61 -6.49 -16.01 17.92
C TRP A 61 -7.97 -16.23 17.58
N ARG A 62 -8.47 -15.43 16.61
CA ARG A 62 -9.73 -15.73 15.97
C ARG A 62 -9.67 -17.08 15.23
N TRP A 63 -10.43 -18.06 15.69
CA TRP A 63 -10.39 -19.42 15.18
C TRP A 63 -11.80 -19.95 14.94
N ASP A 64 -12.11 -20.28 13.68
CA ASP A 64 -13.41 -20.81 13.26
C ASP A 64 -13.26 -22.24 12.74
N GLY A 65 -13.06 -23.17 13.67
CA GLY A 65 -12.86 -24.59 13.41
C GLY A 65 -12.72 -25.40 14.71
N PRO A 66 -12.50 -26.72 14.60
CA PRO A 66 -12.24 -27.56 15.77
C PRO A 66 -11.00 -27.07 16.51
N LEU A 67 -10.99 -27.26 17.83
CA LEU A 67 -9.86 -26.84 18.67
C LEU A 67 -8.55 -27.41 18.09
N PRO A 68 -7.52 -26.60 17.87
CA PRO A 68 -6.31 -27.09 17.24
C PRO A 68 -5.60 -28.11 18.13
N GLU A 69 -5.27 -29.27 17.57
CA GLU A 69 -4.38 -30.23 18.20
C GLU A 69 -3.02 -29.58 18.50
N LYS A 70 -2.43 -29.89 19.66
CA LYS A 70 -1.13 -29.35 20.11
C LYS A 70 -1.11 -27.81 20.20
N LYS A 71 -2.24 -27.19 20.51
CA LYS A 71 -2.32 -25.76 20.80
C LYS A 71 -1.36 -25.38 21.96
N PRO A 72 -0.59 -24.28 21.86
CA PRO A 72 0.22 -23.74 22.96
C PRO A 72 -0.63 -23.34 24.17
N MET A 73 -0.07 -23.44 25.39
CA MET A 73 -0.78 -23.09 26.63
C MET A 73 -1.11 -21.61 26.72
N ASN A 74 -0.26 -20.75 26.18
CA ASN A 74 -0.42 -19.30 26.11
C ASN A 74 -1.29 -18.82 24.94
N LEU A 75 -2.04 -19.73 24.29
CA LEU A 75 -2.96 -19.38 23.21
C LEU A 75 -4.40 -19.44 23.74
N ILE A 76 -5.22 -18.46 23.41
CA ILE A 76 -6.68 -18.46 23.56
C ILE A 76 -7.29 -18.36 22.17
N THR A 77 -8.31 -19.17 21.92
CA THR A 77 -8.97 -19.26 20.61
C THR A 77 -10.45 -18.99 20.78
N SER A 78 -11.00 -18.11 19.96
CA SER A 78 -12.44 -17.86 19.92
C SER A 78 -12.92 -17.64 18.51
N LYS A 79 -14.14 -18.07 18.21
CA LYS A 79 -14.80 -17.84 16.92
C LYS A 79 -15.12 -16.36 16.71
N TRP A 80 -15.48 -15.66 17.79
CA TRP A 80 -15.85 -14.25 17.77
C TRP A 80 -15.03 -13.47 18.80
N LEU A 81 -14.44 -12.36 18.38
CA LEU A 81 -13.61 -11.51 19.22
C LEU A 81 -14.15 -10.08 19.18
N PRO A 82 -14.23 -9.39 20.33
CA PRO A 82 -14.40 -7.94 20.38
C PRO A 82 -13.10 -7.25 19.94
N GLN A 83 -12.72 -7.40 18.67
CA GLN A 83 -11.42 -7.04 18.10
C GLN A 83 -11.05 -5.58 18.37
N ASN A 84 -11.97 -4.64 18.11
CA ASN A 84 -11.72 -3.22 18.32
C ASN A 84 -11.45 -2.88 19.80
N GLN A 85 -12.17 -3.53 20.72
CA GLN A 85 -11.97 -3.35 22.16
C GLN A 85 -10.66 -3.98 22.65
N ILE A 86 -10.29 -5.15 22.12
CA ILE A 86 -8.99 -5.79 22.39
C ILE A 86 -7.84 -4.90 21.88
N LEU A 87 -7.99 -4.31 20.69
CA LEU A 87 -7.01 -3.36 20.13
C LEU A 87 -6.84 -2.13 21.01
N GLY A 88 -7.90 -1.67 21.68
CA GLY A 88 -7.84 -0.56 22.63
C GLY A 88 -7.34 -0.90 24.03
N HIS A 89 -7.01 -2.17 24.31
CA HIS A 89 -6.57 -2.59 25.63
C HIS A 89 -5.09 -2.26 25.87
N PRO A 90 -4.69 -1.70 27.02
CA PRO A 90 -3.30 -1.28 27.27
C PRO A 90 -2.27 -2.42 27.21
N ASN A 91 -2.68 -3.64 27.59
CA ASN A 91 -1.81 -4.81 27.55
C ASN A 91 -1.61 -5.39 26.14
N LEU A 92 -2.34 -4.93 25.12
CA LEU A 92 -2.11 -5.41 23.75
C LEU A 92 -0.87 -4.74 23.15
N ARG A 93 0.09 -5.57 22.72
CA ARG A 93 1.39 -5.08 22.21
C ARG A 93 1.54 -5.19 20.70
N ALA A 94 0.85 -6.16 20.08
CA ALA A 94 0.95 -6.37 18.64
C ALA A 94 -0.33 -6.98 18.07
N PHE A 95 -0.52 -6.75 16.77
CA PHE A 95 -1.59 -7.35 16.01
C PHE A 95 -1.05 -8.07 14.78
N ILE A 96 -1.45 -9.32 14.56
CA ILE A 96 -1.16 -10.09 13.35
C ILE A 96 -2.43 -10.17 12.51
N SER A 97 -2.36 -9.65 11.28
CA SER A 97 -3.52 -9.57 10.37
C SER A 97 -3.17 -9.87 8.92
N HIS A 98 -4.19 -9.96 8.09
CA HIS A 98 -4.11 -10.08 6.64
C HIS A 98 -3.98 -8.72 5.89
N ALA A 99 -3.84 -7.60 6.60
CA ALA A 99 -3.87 -6.24 6.04
C ALA A 99 -5.19 -5.79 5.38
N GLY A 100 -6.35 -6.33 5.79
CA GLY A 100 -7.63 -5.75 5.39
C GLY A 100 -7.76 -4.29 5.88
N LEU A 101 -8.31 -3.39 5.05
CA LEU A 101 -8.36 -1.95 5.34
C LEU A 101 -8.94 -1.61 6.72
N ASN A 102 -9.99 -2.31 7.15
CA ASN A 102 -10.59 -2.13 8.48
C ASN A 102 -9.61 -2.49 9.60
N SER A 103 -8.94 -3.64 9.50
CA SER A 103 -7.97 -4.10 10.49
C SER A 103 -6.77 -3.15 10.60
N VAL A 104 -6.29 -2.63 9.46
CA VAL A 104 -5.23 -1.61 9.46
C VAL A 104 -5.71 -0.32 10.12
N SER A 105 -6.91 0.14 9.76
CA SER A 105 -7.50 1.36 10.33
C SER A 105 -7.73 1.26 11.85
N GLU A 106 -8.21 0.12 12.34
CA GLU A 106 -8.41 -0.13 13.78
C GLU A 106 -7.06 -0.17 14.53
N ALA A 107 -6.05 -0.86 13.96
CA ALA A 107 -4.71 -0.92 14.56
C ALA A 107 -4.06 0.46 14.62
N THR A 108 -4.14 1.23 13.54
CA THR A 108 -3.66 2.61 13.48
C THR A 108 -4.43 3.50 14.44
N TYR A 109 -5.77 3.37 14.49
CA TYR A 109 -6.57 4.11 15.46
C TYR A 109 -6.07 3.83 16.87
N HIS A 110 -5.77 2.59 17.26
CA HIS A 110 -5.32 2.25 18.61
C HIS A 110 -3.82 2.41 18.88
N GLY A 111 -3.01 2.71 17.87
CA GLY A 111 -1.57 2.84 18.05
C GLY A 111 -0.85 1.50 18.24
N VAL A 112 -1.44 0.39 17.77
CA VAL A 112 -0.91 -0.98 17.95
C VAL A 112 -0.09 -1.41 16.73
N PRO A 113 1.22 -1.66 16.86
CA PRO A 113 2.05 -2.17 15.77
C PRO A 113 1.52 -3.47 15.15
N ILE A 114 1.72 -3.64 13.84
CA ILE A 114 1.07 -4.71 13.09
C ILE A 114 2.06 -5.57 12.29
N ILE A 115 1.88 -6.89 12.35
CA ILE A 115 2.46 -7.82 11.38
C ILE A 115 1.36 -8.16 10.38
N VAL A 116 1.64 -7.98 9.11
CA VAL A 116 0.69 -8.30 8.06
C VAL A 116 1.16 -9.43 7.17
N ILE A 117 0.22 -10.29 6.83
CA ILE A 117 0.40 -11.44 5.94
C ILE A 117 -0.69 -11.35 4.86
N PRO A 118 -0.46 -10.55 3.80
CA PRO A 118 -1.40 -10.41 2.69
C PRO A 118 -1.73 -11.76 2.04
N ILE A 119 -2.97 -11.90 1.62
CA ILE A 119 -3.47 -13.10 0.92
C ILE A 119 -4.05 -12.75 -0.46
N PHE A 120 -4.88 -11.70 -0.56
CA PHE A 120 -5.52 -11.29 -1.83
C PHE A 120 -6.02 -9.84 -1.81
N ALA A 121 -6.57 -9.37 -2.94
CA ALA A 121 -7.16 -8.04 -3.12
C ALA A 121 -6.18 -6.87 -2.83
N ASP A 122 -6.57 -5.91 -2.01
CA ASP A 122 -5.83 -4.68 -1.68
C ASP A 122 -4.76 -4.89 -0.60
N GLN A 123 -4.67 -6.10 -0.04
CA GLN A 123 -3.84 -6.41 1.13
C GLN A 123 -2.35 -6.22 0.86
N ASP A 124 -1.86 -6.54 -0.35
CA ASP A 124 -0.46 -6.35 -0.72
C ASP A 124 -0.08 -4.86 -0.72
N PHE A 125 -0.97 -4.02 -1.25
CA PHE A 125 -0.76 -2.57 -1.26
C PHE A 125 -0.77 -1.99 0.16
N ASN A 126 -1.71 -2.44 1.01
CA ASN A 126 -1.74 -2.05 2.42
C ASN A 126 -0.47 -2.51 3.15
N GLY A 127 0.00 -3.73 2.90
CA GLY A 127 1.25 -4.26 3.46
C GLY A 127 2.49 -3.49 3.02
N TYR A 128 2.56 -3.09 1.75
CA TYR A 128 3.60 -2.20 1.26
C TYR A 128 3.63 -0.87 2.02
N ARG A 129 2.46 -0.24 2.23
CA ARG A 129 2.36 1.03 2.98
C ARG A 129 2.75 0.87 4.44
N ILE A 130 2.34 -0.22 5.10
CA ILE A 130 2.71 -0.52 6.49
C ILE A 130 4.22 -0.64 6.63
N LYS A 131 4.87 -1.35 5.71
CA LYS A 131 6.33 -1.49 5.70
C LYS A 131 7.02 -0.15 5.42
N ALA A 132 6.55 0.61 4.43
CA ALA A 132 7.12 1.89 4.03
C ALA A 132 7.00 2.97 5.12
N THR A 133 5.93 2.92 5.92
CA THR A 133 5.71 3.81 7.08
C THR A 133 6.32 3.28 8.36
N GLU A 134 6.92 2.09 8.33
CA GLU A 134 7.63 1.47 9.44
C GLU A 134 6.77 1.34 10.72
N ILE A 135 5.45 1.20 10.55
CA ILE A 135 4.49 0.94 11.63
C ILE A 135 4.25 -0.57 11.84
N GLY A 136 4.87 -1.39 11.00
CA GLY A 136 4.69 -2.83 11.00
C GLY A 136 5.60 -3.57 10.03
N ILE A 137 5.45 -4.89 10.00
CA ILE A 137 6.20 -5.79 9.12
C ILE A 137 5.24 -6.48 8.17
N SER A 138 5.56 -6.52 6.88
CA SER A 138 4.81 -7.27 5.87
C SER A 138 5.55 -8.55 5.49
N LEU A 139 4.87 -9.69 5.62
CA LEU A 139 5.40 -11.02 5.33
C LEU A 139 4.67 -11.66 4.17
N GLU A 140 5.41 -12.37 3.33
CA GLU A 140 4.85 -13.13 2.22
C GLU A 140 4.43 -14.52 2.70
N ILE A 141 3.15 -14.88 2.55
CA ILE A 141 2.59 -16.13 3.07
C ILE A 141 3.34 -17.39 2.61
N ARG A 142 3.90 -17.38 1.39
CA ARG A 142 4.65 -18.50 0.81
C ARG A 142 6.01 -18.72 1.46
N LYS A 143 6.57 -17.69 2.09
CA LYS A 143 7.90 -17.69 2.73
C LYS A 143 7.81 -17.81 4.26
N ILE A 144 6.60 -17.96 4.81
CA ILE A 144 6.41 -18.06 6.25
C ILE A 144 6.89 -19.41 6.78
N ASN A 145 7.68 -19.33 7.84
CA ASN A 145 8.06 -20.43 8.71
C ASN A 145 8.13 -19.92 10.16
N SER A 146 8.43 -20.81 11.11
CA SER A 146 8.49 -20.45 12.53
C SER A 146 9.56 -19.42 12.85
N GLU A 147 10.73 -19.49 12.20
CA GLU A 147 11.84 -18.56 12.41
C GLU A 147 11.48 -17.15 11.96
N VAL A 148 10.97 -17.01 10.74
CA VAL A 148 10.54 -15.72 10.18
C VAL A 148 9.46 -15.08 11.06
N LEU A 149 8.46 -15.85 11.50
CA LEU A 149 7.42 -15.34 12.42
C LEU A 149 8.01 -14.91 13.76
N THR A 150 8.92 -15.70 14.32
CA THR A 150 9.53 -15.43 15.64
C THR A 150 10.37 -14.16 15.59
N THR A 151 11.23 -14.04 14.58
CA THR A 151 12.07 -12.86 14.39
C THR A 151 11.22 -11.61 14.13
N SER A 152 10.17 -11.73 13.32
CA SER A 152 9.27 -10.60 13.05
C SER A 152 8.49 -10.16 14.29
N LEU A 153 7.98 -11.11 15.09
CA LEU A 153 7.29 -10.79 16.33
C LEU A 153 8.22 -10.20 17.38
N SER A 154 9.43 -10.75 17.52
CA SER A 154 10.47 -10.19 18.39
C SER A 154 10.79 -8.74 18.02
N GLN A 155 10.96 -8.46 16.72
CA GLN A 155 11.15 -7.08 16.23
C GLN A 155 9.98 -6.17 16.61
N ILE A 156 8.73 -6.60 16.42
CA ILE A 156 7.57 -5.78 16.75
C ILE A 156 7.42 -5.54 18.26
N LEU A 157 7.70 -6.55 19.08
CA LEU A 157 7.54 -6.45 20.54
C LEU A 157 8.64 -5.62 21.21
N TYR A 158 9.89 -5.71 20.72
CA TYR A 158 11.06 -5.17 21.42
C TYR A 158 11.76 -4.02 20.68
N ASN A 159 11.54 -3.83 19.38
CA ASN A 159 12.06 -2.66 18.69
C ASN A 159 11.06 -1.49 18.80
N GLN A 160 11.43 -0.53 19.65
CA GLN A 160 10.60 0.63 19.96
C GLN A 160 10.23 1.48 18.73
N LYS A 161 11.00 1.38 17.63
CA LYS A 161 10.72 2.03 16.34
C LYS A 161 9.26 1.83 15.89
N TYR A 162 8.79 0.59 15.86
CA TYR A 162 7.44 0.29 15.36
C TYR A 162 6.36 0.87 16.26
N SER A 163 6.53 0.77 17.58
CA SER A 163 5.60 1.35 18.55
C SER A 163 5.56 2.87 18.48
N ASN A 164 6.72 3.53 18.40
CA ASN A 164 6.81 4.98 18.29
C ASN A 164 6.17 5.50 16.99
N ASN A 165 6.51 4.87 15.86
CA ASN A 165 5.96 5.25 14.56
C ASN A 165 4.45 5.03 14.52
N MET A 166 3.95 3.90 15.07
CA MET A 166 2.52 3.63 15.12
C MET A 166 1.78 4.61 16.05
N LYS A 167 2.36 5.02 17.19
CA LYS A 167 1.79 6.05 18.07
C LYS A 167 1.72 7.41 17.37
N ALA A 168 2.78 7.80 16.66
CA ALA A 168 2.78 9.03 15.86
C ALA A 168 1.73 9.00 14.76
N MET A 169 1.64 7.88 14.02
CA MET A 169 0.61 7.67 13.00
C MET A 169 -0.80 7.68 13.61
N SER A 170 -0.99 7.10 14.79
CA SER A 170 -2.26 7.11 15.52
C SER A 170 -2.70 8.52 15.89
N ALA A 171 -1.77 9.35 16.39
CA ALA A 171 -2.05 10.75 16.70
C ALA A 171 -2.55 11.50 15.45
N ILE A 172 -1.84 11.37 14.33
CA ILE A 172 -2.25 11.97 13.04
C ILE A 172 -3.59 11.39 12.56
N PHE A 173 -3.81 10.10 12.71
CA PHE A 173 -5.03 9.44 12.25
C PHE A 173 -6.28 9.86 13.04
N ARG A 174 -6.11 10.17 14.33
CA ARG A 174 -7.16 10.64 15.23
C ARG A 174 -7.38 12.16 15.12
N ASP A 175 -6.36 12.91 14.73
CA ASP A 175 -6.45 14.35 14.51
C ASP A 175 -7.25 14.66 13.24
N ARG A 176 -8.53 15.00 13.44
CA ARG A 176 -9.49 15.27 12.36
C ARG A 176 -10.32 16.49 12.75
N PRO A 177 -10.70 17.33 11.77
CA PRO A 177 -11.48 18.53 12.04
C PRO A 177 -12.90 18.25 12.56
N MET A 178 -13.43 17.06 12.29
CA MET A 178 -14.77 16.64 12.71
C MET A 178 -14.77 15.15 13.07
N ASN A 179 -15.57 14.78 14.08
CA ASN A 179 -15.75 13.38 14.48
C ASN A 179 -16.35 12.58 13.32
N PRO A 180 -15.94 11.31 13.08
CA PRO A 180 -16.58 10.44 12.09
C PRO A 180 -18.12 10.39 12.13
N ILE A 181 -18.74 10.43 13.32
CA ILE A 181 -20.21 10.44 13.45
C ILE A 181 -20.79 11.76 12.96
N GLU A 182 -20.25 12.89 13.42
CA GLU A 182 -20.66 14.21 12.95
C GLU A 182 -20.44 14.36 11.44
N THR A 183 -19.35 13.80 10.93
CA THR A 183 -19.06 13.74 9.50
C THR A 183 -20.15 12.98 8.74
N ALA A 184 -20.57 11.83 9.25
CA ALA A 184 -21.64 11.06 8.64
C ALA A 184 -22.99 11.79 8.69
N VAL A 185 -23.32 12.43 9.81
CA VAL A 185 -24.53 13.27 9.95
C VAL A 185 -24.48 14.42 8.95
N TYR A 186 -23.38 15.17 8.93
CA TYR A 186 -23.17 16.30 8.03
C TYR A 186 -23.38 15.90 6.56
N TRP A 187 -22.74 14.81 6.10
CA TRP A 187 -22.88 14.37 4.71
C TRP A 187 -24.27 13.82 4.40
N SER A 188 -24.93 13.18 5.38
CA SER A 188 -26.33 12.74 5.22
C SER A 188 -27.25 13.93 5.04
N GLU A 189 -27.14 14.95 5.89
CA GLU A 189 -27.90 16.18 5.76
C GLU A 189 -27.52 16.97 4.49
N PHE A 190 -26.25 16.94 4.07
CA PHE A 190 -25.80 17.60 2.85
C PHE A 190 -26.57 17.07 1.64
N VAL A 191 -26.74 15.75 1.54
CA VAL A 191 -27.52 15.11 0.47
C VAL A 191 -29.00 15.47 0.57
N LEU A 192 -29.55 15.59 1.78
CA LEU A 192 -30.95 16.03 1.98
C LEU A 192 -31.16 17.50 1.60
N ARG A 193 -30.18 18.36 1.83
CA ARG A 193 -30.24 19.80 1.45
C ARG A 193 -30.11 20.03 -0.05
N HIS A 194 -29.52 19.09 -0.81
CA HIS A 194 -29.22 19.26 -2.22
C HIS A 194 -29.81 18.12 -3.06
N ASN A 195 -30.87 18.43 -3.83
CA ASN A 195 -31.54 17.45 -4.69
C ASN A 195 -30.66 16.88 -5.82
N ASP A 196 -29.59 17.59 -6.24
CA ASP A 196 -28.63 17.09 -7.24
C ASP A 196 -27.21 16.98 -6.63
N THR A 197 -26.74 15.74 -6.49
CA THR A 197 -25.39 15.40 -5.99
C THR A 197 -24.51 14.77 -7.07
N LYS A 198 -24.86 14.89 -8.36
CA LYS A 198 -24.06 14.33 -9.47
C LYS A 198 -22.61 14.80 -9.44
N ASN A 199 -22.37 16.05 -9.01
CA ASN A 199 -21.02 16.64 -8.91
C ASN A 199 -20.15 16.04 -7.79
N LEU A 200 -20.74 15.32 -6.81
CA LEU A 200 -19.98 14.61 -5.78
C LEU A 200 -19.54 13.22 -6.21
N ARG A 201 -20.07 12.71 -7.33
CA ARG A 201 -19.68 11.40 -7.83
C ARG A 201 -18.25 11.52 -8.39
N PRO A 202 -17.31 10.64 -7.99
CA PRO A 202 -16.03 10.57 -8.69
C PRO A 202 -16.30 10.34 -10.19
N LEU A 203 -15.39 10.79 -11.06
CA LEU A 203 -15.49 10.62 -12.51
C LEU A 203 -15.47 9.12 -12.89
N GLN A 204 -16.61 8.46 -12.76
CA GLN A 204 -16.75 7.01 -12.91
C GLN A 204 -16.80 6.60 -14.39
N ASN A 205 -17.25 7.49 -15.27
CA ASN A 205 -17.50 7.22 -16.69
C ASN A 205 -16.33 7.62 -17.62
N LEU A 206 -15.10 7.59 -17.11
CA LEU A 206 -13.92 7.74 -17.96
C LEU A 206 -13.45 6.37 -18.45
N TYR A 207 -13.14 6.27 -19.74
CA TYR A 207 -12.46 5.11 -20.29
C TYR A 207 -11.11 4.90 -19.60
N PHE A 208 -10.65 3.65 -19.53
CA PHE A 208 -9.39 3.28 -18.85
C PHE A 208 -8.19 4.15 -19.30
N PHE A 209 -8.09 4.44 -20.60
CA PHE A 209 -7.00 5.25 -21.16
C PHE A 209 -7.06 6.72 -20.75
N GLN A 210 -8.24 7.32 -20.63
CA GLN A 210 -8.42 8.68 -20.12
C GLN A 210 -8.05 8.75 -18.63
N ARG A 211 -8.44 7.74 -17.86
CA ARG A 211 -8.13 7.66 -16.42
C ARG A 211 -6.63 7.55 -16.16
N ARG A 212 -5.85 7.00 -17.10
CA ARG A 212 -4.40 6.84 -17.00
C ARG A 212 -3.60 7.90 -17.77
N PHE A 213 -4.27 8.94 -18.28
CA PHE A 213 -3.67 10.01 -19.09
C PHE A 213 -2.89 9.50 -20.33
N MET A 214 -3.31 8.37 -20.91
CA MET A 214 -2.65 7.79 -22.09
C MET A 214 -2.89 8.62 -23.35
N ASP A 215 -4.01 9.31 -23.41
CA ASP A 215 -4.31 10.33 -24.43
C ASP A 215 -3.25 11.43 -24.46
N TRP A 216 -2.82 11.93 -23.30
CA TRP A 216 -1.74 12.92 -23.21
C TRP A 216 -0.38 12.37 -23.62
N VAL A 217 -0.09 11.10 -23.32
CA VAL A 217 1.13 10.44 -23.78
C VAL A 217 1.16 10.34 -25.31
N LEU A 218 0.03 9.97 -25.93
CA LEU A 218 -0.09 9.91 -27.39
C LEU A 218 0.07 11.29 -28.04
N ILE A 219 -0.52 12.33 -27.46
CA ILE A 219 -0.35 13.72 -27.91
C ILE A 219 1.12 14.15 -27.81
N ALA A 220 1.80 13.83 -26.69
CA ALA A 220 3.21 14.14 -26.52
C ALA A 220 4.08 13.44 -27.57
N ILE A 221 3.83 12.15 -27.84
CA ILE A 221 4.54 11.40 -28.89
C ILE A 221 4.30 12.03 -30.27
N LEU A 222 3.07 12.47 -30.57
CA LEU A 222 2.74 13.12 -31.84
C LEU A 222 3.48 14.46 -31.99
N ILE A 223 3.52 15.28 -30.95
CA ILE A 223 4.25 16.56 -30.97
C ILE A 223 5.74 16.32 -31.19
N LEU A 224 6.32 15.34 -30.49
CA LEU A 224 7.73 14.99 -30.64
C LEU A 224 8.05 14.45 -32.04
N SER A 225 7.18 13.61 -32.61
CA SER A 225 7.40 13.06 -33.95
C SER A 225 7.30 14.13 -35.04
N VAL A 226 6.31 15.03 -34.94
CA VAL A 226 6.18 16.17 -35.86
C VAL A 226 7.39 17.11 -35.73
N GLY A 227 7.78 17.46 -34.51
CA GLY A 227 8.96 18.29 -34.27
C GLY A 227 10.24 17.67 -34.83
N PHE A 228 10.40 16.36 -34.68
CA PHE A 228 11.52 15.60 -35.24
C PHE A 228 11.49 15.59 -36.78
N SER A 229 10.34 15.36 -37.40
CA SER A 229 10.18 15.42 -38.86
C SER A 229 10.49 16.81 -39.43
N VAL A 230 10.03 17.88 -38.76
CA VAL A 230 10.36 19.27 -39.14
C VAL A 230 11.86 19.51 -39.04
N LEU A 231 12.50 19.09 -37.95
CA LEU A 231 13.96 19.16 -37.79
C LEU A 231 14.69 18.41 -38.91
N LEU A 232 14.31 17.17 -39.21
CA LEU A 232 14.90 16.39 -40.30
C LEU A 232 14.73 17.08 -41.65
N SER A 233 13.54 17.61 -41.96
CA SER A 233 13.30 18.34 -43.21
C SER A 233 14.16 19.61 -43.30
N SER A 234 14.35 20.33 -42.19
CA SER A 234 15.16 21.54 -42.12
C SER A 234 16.66 21.25 -42.29
N VAL A 235 17.14 20.12 -41.76
CA VAL A 235 18.53 19.68 -41.94
C VAL A 235 18.75 19.19 -43.36
N SER A 236 17.83 18.40 -43.90
CA SER A 236 17.85 17.90 -45.29
C SER A 236 17.91 19.05 -46.30
N THR A 237 17.03 20.05 -46.15
CA THR A 237 17.00 21.23 -47.02
C THR A 237 18.30 22.03 -46.92
N ARG A 238 18.84 22.26 -45.72
CA ARG A 238 20.15 22.91 -45.52
C ARG A 238 21.30 22.15 -46.17
N LEU A 239 21.30 20.81 -46.10
CA LEU A 239 22.32 19.96 -46.74
C LEU A 239 22.25 20.03 -48.26
N VAL A 240 21.05 19.90 -48.85
CA VAL A 240 20.84 20.03 -50.30
C VAL A 240 21.28 21.41 -50.79
N TRP A 241 20.94 22.47 -50.03
CA TRP A 241 21.33 23.83 -50.36
C TRP A 241 22.86 24.01 -50.33
N LYS A 242 23.54 23.49 -49.29
CA LYS A 242 25.01 23.47 -49.22
C LYS A 242 25.66 22.71 -50.39
N VAL A 243 25.15 21.52 -50.74
CA VAL A 243 25.68 20.73 -51.87
C VAL A 243 25.48 21.46 -53.20
N SER A 244 24.33 22.11 -53.39
CA SER A 244 24.04 22.90 -54.59
C SER A 244 24.98 24.10 -54.74
N ILE A 245 25.28 24.80 -53.63
CA ILE A 245 26.28 25.87 -53.61
C ILE A 245 27.66 25.34 -53.98
N ILE A 246 28.11 24.24 -53.36
CA ILE A 246 29.43 23.65 -53.65
C ILE A 246 29.54 23.26 -55.14
N LYS A 247 28.50 22.62 -55.70
CA LYS A 247 28.47 22.28 -57.14
C LYS A 247 28.52 23.53 -58.03
N SER A 248 27.80 24.58 -57.65
CA SER A 248 27.80 25.84 -58.41
C SER A 248 29.18 26.50 -58.38
N VAL A 249 29.80 26.64 -57.20
CA VAL A 249 31.16 27.17 -57.05
C VAL A 249 32.17 26.34 -57.83
N ASN A 250 32.14 25.01 -57.74
CA ASN A 250 33.03 24.15 -58.52
C ASN A 250 32.86 24.34 -60.04
N LYS A 251 31.62 24.49 -60.52
CA LYS A 251 31.34 24.76 -61.94
C LYS A 251 31.88 26.11 -62.39
N TYR A 252 31.78 27.15 -61.55
CA TYR A 252 32.37 28.46 -61.83
C TYR A 252 33.91 28.41 -61.85
N VAL A 253 34.52 27.71 -60.89
CA VAL A 253 35.98 27.57 -60.81
C VAL A 253 36.52 26.78 -62.01
N THR A 254 35.88 25.69 -62.41
CA THR A 254 36.31 24.91 -63.60
C THR A 254 36.12 25.70 -64.89
N ALA A 255 35.01 26.43 -65.05
CA ALA A 255 34.80 27.30 -66.21
C ALA A 255 35.86 28.42 -66.29
N SER A 256 36.18 29.06 -65.15
CA SER A 256 37.22 30.10 -65.08
C SER A 256 38.62 29.55 -65.39
N ALA A 257 38.94 28.34 -64.92
CA ALA A 257 40.20 27.67 -65.23
C ALA A 257 40.31 27.28 -66.71
N CYS A 258 39.21 26.87 -67.35
CA CYS A 258 39.17 26.54 -68.78
C CYS A 258 39.37 27.80 -69.64
N ALA A 259 38.67 28.90 -69.32
CA ALA A 259 38.80 30.18 -70.02
C ALA A 259 40.22 30.77 -69.93
N LYS A 260 40.88 30.66 -68.77
CA LYS A 260 42.29 31.07 -68.62
C LYS A 260 43.27 30.22 -69.43
N ARG A 261 42.95 28.95 -69.68
CA ARG A 261 43.80 28.04 -70.45
C ARG A 261 43.67 28.30 -71.95
N GLU A 262 42.49 28.67 -72.45
CA GLU A 262 42.30 29.07 -73.85
C GLU A 262 42.98 30.40 -74.18
N SER A 263 43.00 31.38 -73.25
CA SER A 263 43.68 32.66 -73.47
C SER A 263 45.21 32.61 -73.46
N SER A 264 45.81 31.50 -73.01
CA SER A 264 47.28 31.31 -72.95
C SER A 264 47.88 30.67 -74.22
N TYR A 265 47.05 30.29 -75.19
CA TYR A 265 47.49 29.71 -76.48
C TYR A 265 47.23 30.64 -77.68
N SER A 266 46.83 31.89 -77.44
CA SER A 266 46.71 32.97 -78.43
C SER A 266 47.82 33.99 -78.21
#